data_AF-A0A812JV18-F1
#
_entry.id   AF-A0A812JV18-F1
#
_cell.length_a   1.000
_cell.length_b   1.000
_cell.length_c   1.000
_cell.angle_alpha   90.00
_cell.angle_beta   90.00
_cell.angle_gamma   90.00
#
_symmetry.space_group_name_H-M   'P 1'
#
loop_
_entity.id
_entity.type
_entity.pdbx_description
1 polymer ?
#
loop_
_entity_poly.entity_id
_entity_poly.type
_entity_poly.pdbx_seq_one_letter_code
_entity_poly.pdbx_strand_id
1 'polypeptide(L)'
;DLILKVVAPKFEMDLEMIFGADQSNEYRLQAIEHAQSPINKHPVTGQPVWFCNLHNHSRYLRDRRPCTVPEVGMTDVYSGDLSTIPYDDVRHINEVCERNIVTMSMKKGDVVLLDNYRVLHGRNTFKGDRKHAVTWFESCGEPLSSGEAKKDTPDDFMNNLINKTLV
;
A
#
# COMPACT_ATOMS: atom_id res chain seq x y z
N ASP A 1 -8.83 14.95 -22.00
CA ASP A 1 -8.29 16.20 -21.44
C ASP A 1 -8.70 16.52 -20.01
N LEU A 2 -9.99 16.48 -19.63
CA LEU A 2 -10.39 16.74 -18.23
C LEU A 2 -9.96 15.61 -17.27
N ILE A 3 -10.09 14.35 -17.68
CA ILE A 3 -9.73 13.17 -16.85
C ILE A 3 -8.24 13.20 -16.47
N LEU A 4 -7.34 13.50 -17.41
CA LEU A 4 -5.90 13.58 -17.13
C LEU A 4 -5.50 14.78 -16.25
N LYS A 5 -6.35 15.81 -16.17
CA LYS A 5 -6.15 16.98 -15.31
C LYS A 5 -6.75 16.83 -13.90
N VAL A 6 -7.66 15.87 -13.70
CA VAL A 6 -8.43 15.69 -12.46
C VAL A 6 -8.07 14.38 -11.75
N VAL A 7 -7.57 13.38 -12.48
CA VAL A 7 -6.99 12.19 -11.87
C VAL A 7 -5.68 12.62 -11.23
N ALA A 8 -5.63 12.54 -9.89
CA ALA A 8 -4.47 12.84 -9.07
C ALA A 8 -3.21 12.18 -9.66
N PRO A 9 -2.05 12.88 -9.58
CA PRO A 9 -0.83 12.41 -10.21
C PRO A 9 -0.44 11.03 -9.65
N LYS A 10 0.28 10.29 -10.50
CA LYS A 10 0.90 9.00 -10.15
C LYS A 10 1.50 9.11 -8.74
N PHE A 11 1.16 8.16 -7.86
CA PHE A 11 1.83 8.05 -6.57
C PHE A 11 3.34 7.94 -6.80
N GLU A 12 4.09 8.95 -6.40
CA GLU A 12 5.55 8.87 -6.32
C GLU A 12 5.88 7.95 -5.15
N MET A 13 6.15 6.69 -5.47
CA MET A 13 6.70 5.75 -4.50
C MET A 13 8.21 5.89 -4.54
N ASP A 14 8.77 6.39 -3.45
CA ASP A 14 10.21 6.36 -3.22
C ASP A 14 10.62 4.95 -2.82
N LEU A 15 11.31 4.26 -3.72
CA LEU A 15 11.69 2.85 -3.59
C LEU A 15 13.21 2.71 -3.70
N GLU A 16 13.80 1.93 -2.81
CA GLU A 16 15.20 1.55 -2.88
C GLU A 16 15.37 0.30 -3.77
N MET A 17 16.35 0.32 -4.67
CA MET A 17 16.63 -0.80 -5.55
C MET A 17 17.78 -1.64 -4.98
N ILE A 18 17.48 -2.82 -4.44
CA ILE A 18 18.45 -3.69 -3.73
C ILE A 18 18.60 -5.03 -4.46
N PHE A 19 19.83 -5.48 -4.64
CA PHE A 19 20.15 -6.81 -5.16
C PHE A 19 20.15 -7.86 -4.05
N GLY A 20 19.51 -9.01 -4.28
CA GLY A 20 19.58 -10.18 -3.41
C GLY A 20 18.98 -10.00 -2.01
N ALA A 21 18.05 -9.07 -1.84
CA ALA A 21 17.46 -8.74 -0.53
C ALA A 21 16.72 -9.91 0.13
N ASP A 22 16.08 -10.77 -0.67
CA ASP A 22 15.40 -11.98 -0.20
C ASP A 22 16.32 -13.20 -0.05
N GLN A 23 17.62 -13.05 -0.31
CA GLN A 23 18.64 -14.10 -0.25
C GLN A 23 18.38 -15.30 -1.19
N SER A 24 17.37 -15.24 -2.07
CA SER A 24 17.02 -16.33 -2.99
C SER A 24 17.94 -16.39 -4.20
N ASN A 25 18.40 -15.23 -4.67
CA ASN A 25 19.28 -15.06 -5.83
C ASN A 25 20.00 -13.71 -5.71
N GLU A 26 21.34 -13.73 -5.66
CA GLU A 26 22.17 -12.52 -5.54
C GLU A 26 22.01 -11.53 -6.70
N TYR A 27 21.56 -12.00 -7.87
CA TYR A 27 21.33 -11.16 -9.06
C TYR A 27 19.88 -10.67 -9.18
N ARG A 28 19.00 -11.03 -8.25
CA ARG A 28 17.61 -10.55 -8.24
C ARG A 28 17.58 -9.11 -7.78
N LEU A 29 17.16 -8.19 -8.65
CA LEU A 29 16.89 -6.81 -8.30
C LEU A 29 15.48 -6.69 -7.72
N GLN A 30 15.36 -6.09 -6.53
CA GLN A 30 14.09 -5.89 -5.83
C GLN A 30 13.89 -4.41 -5.52
N ALA A 31 12.67 -3.92 -5.76
CA ALA A 31 12.26 -2.61 -5.29
C ALA A 31 11.73 -2.75 -3.86
N ILE A 32 12.30 -1.98 -2.93
CA ILE A 32 12.00 -2.02 -1.50
C ILE A 32 11.41 -0.68 -1.09
N GLU A 33 10.26 -0.73 -0.44
CA GLU A 33 9.68 0.43 0.19
C GLU A 33 10.40 0.72 1.51
N HIS A 34 10.61 2.00 1.82
CA HIS A 34 11.21 2.44 3.07
C HIS A 34 10.47 1.86 4.28
N ALA A 35 11.23 1.51 5.33
CA ALA A 35 10.64 0.99 6.56
C ALA A 35 9.61 1.99 7.15
N GLN A 36 8.37 1.53 7.29
CA GLN A 36 7.29 2.28 7.90
C GLN A 36 6.83 1.64 9.21
N SER A 37 6.34 2.46 10.14
CA SER A 37 5.69 1.95 11.35
C SER A 37 4.41 1.21 10.97
N PRO A 38 4.15 0.01 11.51
CA PRO A 38 2.86 -0.66 11.33
C PRO A 38 1.74 0.01 12.14
N ILE A 39 2.10 0.91 13.05
CA ILE A 39 1.18 1.67 13.92
C ILE A 39 1.27 3.14 13.56
N ASN A 40 0.16 3.71 13.08
CA ASN A 40 0.02 5.14 12.86
C ASN A 40 -0.81 5.77 13.97
N LYS A 41 -0.72 7.08 14.15
CA LYS A 41 -1.65 7.83 15.00
C LYS A 41 -2.77 8.39 14.13
N HIS A 42 -4.01 8.18 14.55
CA HIS A 42 -5.15 8.77 13.87
C HIS A 42 -5.07 10.31 13.96
N PRO A 43 -5.16 11.06 12.85
CA PRO A 43 -4.87 12.49 12.82
C PRO A 43 -5.80 13.32 13.72
N VAL A 44 -7.09 12.95 13.78
CA VAL A 44 -8.08 13.65 14.63
C VAL A 44 -8.12 13.14 16.08
N THR A 45 -8.19 11.82 16.30
CA THR A 45 -8.40 11.26 17.66
C THR A 45 -7.11 11.00 18.43
N GLY A 46 -5.95 11.00 17.76
CA GLY A 46 -4.65 10.67 18.35
C GLY A 46 -4.46 9.20 18.73
N GLN A 47 -5.48 8.35 18.55
CA GLN A 47 -5.42 6.93 18.91
C GLN A 47 -4.44 6.17 18.02
N PRO A 48 -3.67 5.21 18.57
CA PRO A 48 -2.85 4.32 17.76
C PRO A 48 -3.76 3.40 16.93
N VAL A 49 -3.46 3.28 15.64
CA VAL A 49 -4.20 2.44 14.70
C VAL A 49 -3.23 1.52 13.98
N TRP A 50 -3.66 0.27 13.77
CA TRP A 50 -2.95 -0.67 12.91
C TRP A 50 -3.13 -0.26 11.45
N PHE A 51 -2.12 0.39 10.88
CA PHE A 51 -2.12 0.88 9.51
C PHE A 51 -1.11 0.07 8.69
N CYS A 52 -1.32 -1.25 8.65
CA CYS A 52 -0.38 -2.16 8.04
C CYS A 52 -1.11 -3.30 7.31
N ASN A 53 -0.71 -3.55 6.07
CA ASN A 53 -1.29 -4.59 5.23
C ASN A 53 -0.40 -5.85 5.14
N LEU A 54 0.45 -6.08 6.15
CA LEU A 54 1.44 -7.17 6.20
C LEU A 54 0.83 -8.54 5.87
N HIS A 55 -0.30 -8.89 6.49
CA HIS A 55 -0.95 -10.18 6.28
C HIS A 55 -1.38 -10.43 4.82
N ASN A 56 -1.63 -9.37 4.04
CA ASN A 56 -1.97 -9.47 2.64
C ASN A 56 -0.75 -9.52 1.71
N HIS A 57 0.35 -8.86 2.09
CA HIS A 57 1.60 -8.84 1.31
C HIS A 57 2.53 -10.01 1.64
N SER A 58 2.39 -10.66 2.80
CA SER A 58 3.26 -11.77 3.20
C SER A 58 3.22 -12.93 2.20
N ARG A 59 4.37 -13.27 1.61
CA ARG A 59 4.49 -14.45 0.73
C ARG A 59 4.15 -15.74 1.47
N TYR A 60 4.54 -15.85 2.75
CA TYR A 60 4.18 -16.97 3.60
C TYR A 60 2.67 -17.23 3.57
N LEU A 61 1.83 -16.20 3.71
CA LEU A 61 0.38 -16.39 3.65
C LEU A 61 -0.12 -16.55 2.21
N ARG A 62 0.41 -15.79 1.26
CA ARG A 62 -0.05 -15.77 -0.14
C ARG A 62 0.21 -17.06 -0.89
N ASP A 63 1.39 -17.66 -0.76
CA ASP A 63 1.75 -18.89 -1.47
C ASP A 63 0.88 -20.08 -1.05
N ARG A 64 0.18 -19.94 0.08
CA ARG A 64 -0.78 -20.91 0.60
C ARG A 64 -2.23 -20.61 0.18
N ARG A 65 -2.49 -19.48 -0.51
CA ARG A 65 -3.82 -19.14 -1.06
C ARG A 65 -3.96 -19.75 -2.46
N PRO A 66 -5.18 -20.13 -2.89
CA PRO A 66 -5.43 -20.71 -4.22
C PRO A 66 -5.44 -19.65 -5.33
N CYS A 67 -4.47 -18.72 -5.33
CA CYS A 67 -4.38 -17.61 -6.26
C CYS A 67 -3.06 -17.70 -7.04
N THR A 68 -3.15 -17.89 -8.36
CA THR A 68 -2.01 -17.81 -9.27
C THR A 68 -1.73 -16.35 -9.61
N VAL A 69 -0.81 -15.74 -8.88
CA VAL A 69 -0.20 -14.47 -9.25
C VAL A 69 1.15 -14.77 -9.91
N PRO A 70 1.44 -14.22 -11.12
CA PRO A 70 2.77 -14.34 -11.70
C PRO A 70 3.84 -13.86 -10.73
N GLU A 71 5.03 -14.45 -10.78
CA GLU A 71 6.15 -14.08 -9.91
C GLU A 71 6.52 -12.60 -10.02
N VAL A 72 6.36 -12.04 -11.22
CA VAL A 72 6.41 -10.59 -11.48
C VAL A 72 5.16 -9.94 -10.89
N GLY A 73 5.30 -9.27 -9.74
CA GLY A 73 4.20 -8.70 -8.96
C GLY A 73 3.98 -9.35 -7.60
N MET A 74 4.80 -10.34 -7.24
CA MET A 74 4.87 -10.86 -5.88
C MET A 74 5.56 -9.85 -4.96
N THR A 75 4.82 -9.40 -3.96
CA THR A 75 5.34 -8.60 -2.85
C THR A 75 5.63 -9.54 -1.68
N ASP A 76 6.57 -9.16 -0.84
CA ASP A 76 6.75 -9.75 0.49
C ASP A 76 6.93 -8.63 1.52
N VAL A 77 6.96 -8.98 2.79
CA VAL A 77 7.08 -8.06 3.92
C VAL A 77 8.13 -8.56 4.89
N TYR A 78 8.98 -7.63 5.29
CA TYR A 78 10.10 -7.85 6.19
C TYR A 78 10.02 -6.88 7.36
N SER A 79 10.80 -7.14 8.39
CA SER A 79 11.08 -6.17 9.44
C SER A 79 11.79 -4.93 8.85
N GLY A 80 11.85 -3.83 9.59
CA GLY A 80 12.50 -2.59 9.12
C GLY A 80 14.00 -2.72 8.84
N ASP A 81 14.64 -3.80 9.29
CA ASP A 81 16.02 -4.19 9.01
C ASP A 81 16.15 -5.27 7.92
N LEU A 82 15.07 -5.52 7.17
CA LEU A 82 14.94 -6.55 6.14
C LEU A 82 15.04 -8.00 6.66
N SER A 83 15.05 -8.22 7.98
CA SER A 83 14.95 -9.57 8.53
C SER A 83 13.57 -10.17 8.30
N THR A 84 13.50 -11.50 8.17
CA THR A 84 12.22 -12.20 8.04
C THR A 84 11.40 -12.05 9.31
N ILE A 85 10.13 -11.68 9.15
CA ILE A 85 9.19 -11.62 10.27
C ILE A 85 8.86 -13.05 10.72
N PRO A 86 8.91 -13.37 12.03
CA PRO A 86 8.57 -14.70 12.52
C PRO A 86 7.20 -15.16 12.04
N TYR A 87 7.11 -16.39 11.51
CA TYR A 87 5.87 -16.89 10.94
C TYR A 87 4.75 -17.06 11.97
N ASP A 88 5.09 -17.25 13.25
CA ASP A 88 4.10 -17.23 14.33
C ASP A 88 3.40 -15.87 14.44
N ASP A 89 4.15 -14.77 14.34
CA ASP A 89 3.60 -13.42 14.36
C ASP A 89 2.75 -13.15 13.12
N VAL A 90 3.24 -13.54 11.94
CA VAL A 90 2.48 -13.42 10.68
C VAL A 90 1.15 -14.15 10.76
N ARG A 91 1.14 -15.38 11.30
CA ARG A 91 -0.09 -16.16 11.50
C ARG A 91 -1.03 -15.51 12.51
N HIS A 92 -0.49 -15.04 13.63
CA HIS A 92 -1.29 -14.41 14.67
C HIS A 92 -1.96 -13.12 14.16
N ILE A 93 -1.21 -12.27 13.44
CA ILE A 93 -1.75 -11.05 12.82
C ILE A 93 -2.87 -11.42 11.83
N ASN A 94 -2.66 -12.42 10.96
CA ASN A 94 -3.68 -12.86 10.03
C ASN A 94 -4.94 -13.38 10.75
N GLU A 95 -4.79 -14.17 11.81
CA GLU A 95 -5.91 -14.66 12.62
C GLU A 95 -6.69 -13.49 13.26
N VAL A 96 -5.99 -12.49 13.81
CA VAL A 96 -6.62 -11.28 14.36
C VAL A 96 -7.38 -10.52 13.27
N CYS A 97 -6.79 -10.33 12.09
CA CYS A 97 -7.47 -9.70 10.96
C CYS A 97 -8.73 -10.47 10.56
N GLU A 98 -8.63 -11.80 10.37
CA GLU A 98 -9.75 -12.67 9.96
C GLU A 98 -10.89 -12.67 10.97
N ARG A 99 -10.59 -12.74 12.28
CA ARG A 99 -11.61 -12.70 13.35
C ARG A 99 -12.40 -11.40 13.39
N ASN A 100 -11.83 -10.30 12.87
CA ASN A 100 -12.46 -8.98 12.86
C ASN A 100 -13.09 -8.61 11.50
N ILE A 101 -13.15 -9.53 10.54
CA ILE A 101 -13.79 -9.28 9.24
C ILE A 101 -15.30 -9.14 9.41
N VAL A 102 -15.84 -8.01 8.96
CA VAL A 102 -17.28 -7.82 8.76
C VAL A 102 -17.59 -7.94 7.28
N THR A 103 -18.39 -8.93 6.91
CA THR A 103 -18.83 -9.12 5.52
C THR A 103 -20.09 -8.31 5.23
N MET A 104 -20.10 -7.62 4.10
CA MET A 104 -21.22 -6.79 3.67
C MET A 104 -21.64 -7.12 2.23
N SER A 105 -22.89 -7.55 2.07
CA SER A 105 -23.49 -7.84 0.77
C SER A 105 -24.12 -6.59 0.15
N MET A 106 -23.28 -5.73 -0.44
CA MET A 106 -23.74 -4.51 -1.09
C MET A 106 -24.75 -4.78 -2.22
N LYS A 107 -25.81 -3.98 -2.25
CA LYS A 107 -26.82 -3.92 -3.31
C LYS A 107 -26.62 -2.66 -4.16
N LYS A 108 -27.29 -2.62 -5.31
CA LYS A 108 -27.30 -1.45 -6.18
C LYS A 108 -27.84 -0.25 -5.41
N GLY A 109 -27.04 0.81 -5.33
CA GLY A 109 -27.37 2.05 -4.61
C GLY A 109 -26.74 2.16 -3.23
N ASP A 110 -26.20 1.06 -2.67
CA ASP A 110 -25.51 1.12 -1.39
C ASP A 110 -24.20 1.90 -1.49
N VAL A 111 -23.94 2.70 -0.47
CA VAL A 111 -22.70 3.45 -0.29
C VAL A 111 -22.08 3.08 1.04
N VAL A 112 -20.78 2.88 1.05
CA VAL A 112 -20.02 2.54 2.24
C VAL A 112 -19.02 3.66 2.46
N LEU A 113 -19.16 4.34 3.58
CA LEU A 113 -18.18 5.31 4.05
C LEU A 113 -17.30 4.62 5.09
N LEU A 114 -15.99 4.69 4.88
CA LEU A 114 -15.00 4.08 5.77
C LEU A 114 -13.98 5.15 6.18
N ASP A 115 -13.55 5.07 7.44
CA ASP A 115 -12.37 5.78 7.92
C ASP A 115 -11.12 4.96 7.56
N ASN A 116 -10.35 5.45 6.58
CA ASN A 116 -9.20 4.73 6.05
C ASN A 116 -8.10 4.50 7.09
N TYR A 117 -8.00 5.32 8.14
CA TYR A 117 -7.03 5.11 9.22
C TYR A 117 -7.40 3.91 10.10
N ARG A 118 -8.68 3.55 10.16
CA ARG A 118 -9.20 2.58 11.13
C ARG A 118 -9.65 1.26 10.50
N VAL A 119 -9.82 1.23 9.18
CA VAL A 119 -10.44 0.10 8.50
C VAL A 119 -9.54 -0.44 7.38
N LEU A 120 -9.05 -1.65 7.60
CA LEU A 120 -8.59 -2.52 6.51
C LEU A 120 -9.82 -3.01 5.74
N HIS A 121 -9.76 -2.95 4.41
CA HIS A 121 -10.85 -3.39 3.56
C HIS A 121 -10.34 -4.24 2.40
N GLY A 122 -11.20 -5.12 1.93
CA GLY A 122 -10.88 -6.07 0.87
C GLY A 122 -12.14 -6.52 0.16
N ARG A 123 -12.00 -7.57 -0.64
CA ARG A 123 -13.09 -8.08 -1.46
C ARG A 123 -13.10 -9.61 -1.44
N ASN A 124 -14.24 -10.18 -1.09
CA ASN A 124 -14.48 -11.62 -1.24
C ASN A 124 -14.55 -12.03 -2.71
N THR A 125 -14.36 -13.32 -2.98
CA THR A 125 -14.57 -13.89 -4.30
C THR A 125 -16.01 -13.68 -4.77
N PHE A 126 -16.21 -13.38 -6.05
CA PHE A 126 -17.54 -13.22 -6.66
C PHE A 126 -17.54 -13.82 -8.08
N LYS A 127 -18.73 -14.00 -8.65
CA LYS A 127 -18.92 -14.49 -10.02
C LYS A 127 -19.70 -13.45 -10.84
N GLY A 128 -19.41 -13.38 -12.13
CA GLY A 128 -20.06 -12.45 -13.06
C GLY A 128 -19.56 -11.00 -12.95
N ASP A 129 -20.28 -10.09 -13.61
CA ASP A 129 -19.89 -8.69 -13.68
C ASP A 129 -20.23 -7.94 -12.39
N ARG A 130 -19.29 -7.12 -11.91
CA ARG A 130 -19.44 -6.29 -10.72
C ARG A 130 -18.95 -4.87 -11.02
N LYS A 131 -19.88 -3.90 -11.02
CA LYS A 131 -19.58 -2.48 -11.25
C LYS A 131 -19.61 -1.73 -9.92
N HIS A 132 -18.44 -1.25 -9.49
CA HIS A 132 -18.29 -0.43 -8.28
C HIS A 132 -17.51 0.82 -8.62
N ALA A 133 -17.81 1.91 -7.92
CA ALA A 133 -17.02 3.13 -7.92
C ALA A 133 -16.39 3.31 -6.54
N VAL A 134 -15.24 3.99 -6.51
CA VAL A 134 -14.55 4.42 -5.30
C VAL A 134 -14.22 5.90 -5.46
N THR A 135 -14.30 6.64 -4.36
CA THR A 135 -13.81 8.01 -4.28
C THR A 135 -13.01 8.15 -3.02
N TRP A 136 -11.96 8.98 -3.10
CA TRP A 136 -11.13 9.32 -1.96
C TRP A 136 -11.51 10.73 -1.51
N PHE A 137 -11.48 10.95 -0.21
CA PHE A 137 -11.68 12.26 0.39
C PHE A 137 -10.35 12.70 0.98
N GLU A 138 -10.04 13.98 0.81
CA GLU A 138 -9.01 14.61 1.63
C GLU A 138 -9.46 14.59 3.10
N SER A 139 -8.49 14.54 4.03
CA SER A 139 -8.77 14.49 5.46
C SER A 139 -9.71 15.63 5.85
N CYS A 140 -10.88 15.30 6.43
CA CYS A 140 -11.79 16.32 6.95
C CYS A 140 -11.10 17.09 8.08
N GLY A 141 -10.63 18.31 7.80
CA GLY A 141 -10.07 19.23 8.80
C GLY A 141 -8.65 19.72 8.54
N GLU A 142 -7.96 19.20 7.52
CA GLU A 142 -6.75 19.85 7.00
C GLU A 142 -7.21 21.03 6.12
N PRO A 143 -6.76 22.28 6.35
CA PRO A 143 -6.90 23.30 5.34
C PRO A 143 -6.15 22.81 4.10
N LEU A 144 -6.78 22.90 2.92
CA LEU A 144 -6.11 22.71 1.64
C LEU A 144 -4.78 23.47 1.72
N SER A 145 -3.65 22.77 1.80
CA SER A 145 -2.36 23.44 1.77
C SER A 145 -2.22 24.00 0.36
N SER A 146 -2.58 25.27 0.19
CA SER A 146 -2.28 26.04 -1.01
C SER A 146 -0.77 26.22 -1.05
N GLY A 147 -0.08 25.22 -1.57
CA GLY A 147 1.37 25.17 -1.61
C GLY A 147 1.85 23.74 -1.55
N GLU A 148 2.01 23.13 -2.71
CA GLU A 148 3.06 22.13 -2.91
C GLU A 148 4.37 22.74 -2.39
N ALA A 149 4.72 22.49 -1.12
CA ALA A 149 6.10 22.53 -0.74
C ALA A 149 6.74 21.40 -1.52
N LYS A 150 7.30 21.72 -2.68
CA LYS A 150 8.29 20.87 -3.35
C LYS A 150 9.29 20.48 -2.28
N LYS A 151 9.19 19.25 -1.80
CA LYS A 151 10.28 18.61 -1.10
C LYS A 151 11.31 18.42 -2.19
N ASP A 152 12.24 19.37 -2.32
CA ASP A 152 13.41 19.20 -3.17
C ASP A 152 14.19 18.01 -2.58
N THR A 153 13.87 16.80 -3.02
CA THR A 153 14.70 15.63 -2.81
C THR A 153 15.98 15.84 -3.61
N PRO A 154 17.17 15.57 -3.06
CA PRO A 154 18.44 15.78 -3.76
C PRO A 154 18.51 15.13 -5.15
N ASP A 155 17.80 14.02 -5.33
CA ASP A 155 17.78 13.22 -6.56
C ASP A 155 17.03 13.91 -7.72
N ASP A 156 16.11 14.84 -7.43
CA ASP A 156 15.39 15.59 -8.46
C ASP A 156 16.30 16.54 -9.23
N PHE A 157 17.34 17.08 -8.61
CA PHE A 157 18.27 17.99 -9.29
C PHE A 157 19.07 17.24 -10.37
N MET A 158 19.61 16.08 -10.03
CA MET A 158 20.42 15.26 -10.95
C MET A 158 19.57 14.70 -12.08
N ASN A 159 18.36 14.21 -11.78
CA ASN A 159 17.42 13.74 -12.80
C ASN A 159 16.98 14.85 -13.76
N ASN A 160 16.74 16.07 -13.26
CA ASN A 160 16.40 17.22 -14.10
C ASN A 160 17.57 17.68 -14.98
N LEU A 161 18.81 17.64 -14.48
CA LEU A 161 20.00 18.02 -15.24
C LEU A 161 20.27 17.04 -16.39
N ILE A 162 20.17 15.73 -16.12
CA ILE A 162 20.37 14.67 -17.13
C ILE A 162 19.33 14.79 -18.25
N ASN A 163 18.05 14.96 -17.90
CA ASN A 163 16.98 15.09 -18.90
C ASN A 163 17.08 16.35 -19.75
N LYS A 164 17.65 17.45 -19.23
CA LYS A 164 17.89 18.69 -20.01
C LYS A 164 19.10 18.64 -20.92
N THR A 165 20.05 17.74 -20.68
CA THR A 165 21.32 17.69 -21.43
C THR A 165 21.30 16.62 -22.52
N LEU A 166 20.37 15.67 -22.45
CA LEU A 166 20.24 14.53 -23.38
C LEU A 166 19.04 14.64 -24.34
N VAL A 167 18.31 15.77 -24.34
CA VAL A 167 17.27 16.11 -25.32
C VAL A 167 17.68 17.36 -26.09
#